data_AF-A0A8C5JWF0-F1
#
_entry.id   AF-A0A8C5JWF0-F1
#
_cell.length_a   1.000
_cell.length_b   1.000
_cell.length_c   1.000
_cell.angle_alpha   90.00
_cell.angle_beta   90.00
_cell.angle_gamma   90.00
#
_symmetry.space_group_name_H-M   'P 1'
#
loop_
_entity.id
_entity.type
_entity.pdbx_description
1 polymer ?
#
loop_
_entity_poly.entity_id
_entity_poly.type
_entity_poly.pdbx_seq_one_letter_code
_entity_poly.pdbx_strand_id
1 'polypeptide(L)'
;MYPNPLVYCTCWDPWNVGPRKLIKTPRTLTKTSSGKSKLTPLAPTSKEHIYLPPQTTKPAVAPKEKVHLGRQEENSKLPSEVINVSPGYQLVRNREQISVTLGDEMFTKPKQLDSDILSKDTFSRTGIISDLEEQISELTAIIEQMNRDHQSAQKLLSNQMDQRCAELKQSFEAVNRELKKAHKLELGKLENSYKEALKAEKSAVQQKLEEMGKEYKYLKNMFHMYQDSIHDEMEDKWSRRKAEWEKDEKLEREKILLRQKYKMTKKFEQESEEEKKKLNESYSAVFENFVREKEELMKQHENDTLQLKELKKTKEILEEELQAQATILESLNTNLYHTQMELQKEKTMVGNLEKMYQSKLAEAEEKYKHTIQILTEENNSLREKLAAKNEETRGDSSARLTSACESDIQESSSMNEA
;
A
#
# COMPACT_ATOMS: atom_id res chain seq x y z
N MET A 1 44.66 32.10 9.94
CA MET A 1 45.45 31.16 9.12
C MET A 1 46.14 30.18 10.04
N TYR A 2 45.93 28.87 9.85
CA TYR A 2 46.87 27.77 10.15
C TYR A 2 46.15 26.43 9.89
N PRO A 3 46.39 25.76 8.75
CA PRO A 3 45.90 24.40 8.50
C PRO A 3 46.96 23.35 8.84
N ASN A 4 46.57 22.23 9.45
CA ASN A 4 47.38 21.00 9.59
C ASN A 4 46.43 19.79 9.79
N PRO A 5 46.87 18.52 9.60
CA PRO A 5 46.71 17.96 8.27
C PRO A 5 46.03 16.56 8.22
N LEU A 6 45.55 16.23 7.02
CA LEU A 6 45.52 14.90 6.38
C LEU A 6 45.50 13.65 7.28
N VAL A 7 44.34 12.98 7.32
CA VAL A 7 44.26 11.51 7.32
C VAL A 7 43.33 11.09 6.18
N TYR A 8 43.89 10.66 5.06
CA TYR A 8 43.15 10.15 3.90
C TYR A 8 43.28 8.62 3.85
N CYS A 9 42.16 7.90 3.77
CA CYS A 9 42.21 6.47 3.47
C CYS A 9 42.39 6.26 1.96
N THR A 10 43.45 5.57 1.54
CA THR A 10 43.72 5.20 0.14
C THR A 10 42.82 4.04 -0.33
N CYS A 11 41.57 4.00 0.11
CA CYS A 11 40.65 2.87 -0.03
C CYS A 11 39.32 3.21 -0.72
N TRP A 12 39.01 4.49 -0.95
CA TRP A 12 37.78 4.96 -1.59
C TRP A 12 38.10 5.86 -2.79
N ASP A 13 37.96 5.32 -4.00
CA ASP A 13 37.84 6.09 -5.25
C ASP A 13 36.36 6.09 -5.69
N PRO A 14 35.65 7.24 -5.64
CA PRO A 14 34.24 7.31 -6.00
C PRO A 14 33.91 7.04 -7.47
N TRP A 15 34.90 7.03 -8.37
CA TRP A 15 34.65 7.12 -9.82
C TRP A 15 34.68 5.78 -10.57
N ASN A 16 35.06 4.68 -9.90
CA ASN A 16 35.27 3.37 -10.53
C ASN A 16 34.01 2.47 -10.57
N VAL A 17 32.84 3.03 -10.87
CA VAL A 17 31.57 2.28 -10.95
C VAL A 17 31.06 2.19 -12.39
N GLY A 18 31.32 1.05 -13.03
CA GLY A 18 30.87 0.74 -14.41
C GLY A 18 29.34 0.66 -14.59
N PRO A 19 28.86 0.58 -15.85
CA PRO A 19 27.45 0.77 -16.18
C PRO A 19 26.52 -0.30 -15.56
N ARG A 20 25.47 0.20 -14.89
CA ARG A 20 24.47 -0.61 -14.17
C ARG A 20 23.66 -1.48 -15.15
N LYS A 21 23.62 -2.80 -14.92
CA LYS A 21 22.66 -3.69 -15.58
C LYS A 21 21.36 -3.77 -14.77
N LEU A 22 20.22 -3.69 -15.45
CA LEU A 22 18.90 -3.76 -14.84
C LEU A 22 18.62 -5.15 -14.26
N ILE A 23 18.12 -5.20 -13.02
CA ILE A 23 17.76 -6.44 -12.33
C ILE A 23 16.41 -6.93 -12.86
N LYS A 24 16.35 -8.19 -13.32
CA LYS A 24 15.09 -8.88 -13.63
C LYS A 24 14.47 -9.44 -12.34
N THR A 25 13.17 -9.23 -12.14
CA THR A 25 12.40 -9.80 -11.03
C THR A 25 12.24 -11.32 -11.17
N PRO A 26 12.58 -12.11 -10.13
CA PRO A 26 12.20 -13.53 -10.06
C PRO A 26 10.73 -13.69 -9.66
N ARG A 27 10.04 -14.65 -10.29
CA ARG A 27 8.65 -15.03 -9.96
C ARG A 27 8.66 -16.17 -8.93
N THR A 28 7.67 -16.20 -8.05
CA THR A 28 7.49 -17.22 -7.01
C THR A 28 7.28 -18.64 -7.56
N LEU A 29 7.95 -19.65 -6.98
CA LEU A 29 7.39 -21.01 -6.87
C LEU A 29 7.96 -21.80 -5.68
N THR A 30 7.19 -22.80 -5.24
CA THR A 30 7.36 -23.63 -4.04
C THR A 30 8.53 -24.63 -4.15
N LYS A 31 9.19 -25.05 -3.06
CA LYS A 31 8.73 -26.17 -2.20
C LYS A 31 9.53 -26.36 -0.89
N THR A 32 8.95 -27.18 -0.02
CA THR A 32 9.38 -27.64 1.30
C THR A 32 10.76 -28.30 1.39
N SER A 33 11.43 -28.12 2.53
CA SER A 33 12.65 -28.81 2.94
C SER A 33 12.42 -30.24 3.45
N SER A 34 13.29 -31.19 3.07
CA SER A 34 13.80 -32.23 3.99
C SER A 34 14.91 -33.05 3.32
N GLY A 35 16.13 -33.06 3.88
CA GLY A 35 17.23 -33.90 3.39
C GLY A 35 18.43 -33.85 4.33
N LYS A 36 18.76 -34.98 4.97
CA LYS A 36 19.89 -35.07 5.90
C LYS A 36 21.19 -35.28 5.12
N SER A 37 22.27 -34.61 5.52
CA SER A 37 23.64 -34.99 5.16
C SER A 37 24.45 -35.31 6.41
N LYS A 38 24.95 -36.54 6.48
CA LYS A 38 26.11 -36.94 7.28
C LYS A 38 27.11 -37.53 6.30
N LEU A 39 28.32 -36.99 6.26
CA LEU A 39 29.59 -37.70 6.11
C LEU A 39 30.73 -36.69 5.96
N THR A 40 31.66 -36.70 6.91
CA THR A 40 33.01 -36.15 6.75
C THR A 40 33.91 -37.31 6.32
N PRO A 41 34.84 -37.10 5.37
CA PRO A 41 36.24 -37.26 5.78
C PRO A 41 37.21 -36.26 5.11
N LEU A 42 38.46 -36.32 5.59
CA LEU A 42 39.70 -35.73 5.05
C LEU A 42 40.07 -34.29 5.48
N ALA A 43 41.04 -34.24 6.39
CA ALA A 43 42.09 -33.22 6.52
C ALA A 43 43.22 -33.53 5.47
N PRO A 44 44.35 -32.77 5.33
CA PRO A 44 44.93 -31.81 6.27
C PRO A 44 45.48 -30.51 5.63
N THR A 45 46.52 -29.92 6.25
CA THR A 45 47.11 -28.59 6.04
C THR A 45 46.28 -27.44 6.65
N SER A 46 46.87 -26.33 7.13
CA SER A 46 48.26 -25.87 7.10
C SER A 46 48.70 -25.22 8.42
N LYS A 47 49.99 -25.40 8.76
CA LYS A 47 50.90 -24.54 9.56
C LYS A 47 50.29 -23.48 10.51
N GLU A 48 50.78 -23.47 11.75
CA GLU A 48 51.83 -22.50 12.12
C GLU A 48 52.75 -23.06 13.23
N HIS A 49 53.94 -22.47 13.37
CA HIS A 49 54.99 -22.95 14.27
C HIS A 49 55.70 -21.78 14.96
N ILE A 50 56.18 -22.04 16.17
CA ILE A 50 56.69 -21.01 17.09
C ILE A 50 58.08 -20.53 16.64
N TYR A 51 58.20 -19.22 16.50
CA TYR A 51 59.42 -18.41 16.39
C TYR A 51 59.55 -17.65 17.73
N LEU A 52 60.68 -17.51 18.44
CA LEU A 52 62.13 -17.71 18.23
C LEU A 52 62.78 -18.12 19.60
N PRO A 53 64.11 -18.10 19.80
CA PRO A 53 65.15 -18.88 19.11
C PRO A 53 66.06 -19.67 20.11
N PRO A 54 66.82 -20.68 19.65
CA PRO A 54 67.92 -21.25 20.44
C PRO A 54 69.22 -20.44 20.31
N GLN A 55 70.03 -20.40 21.38
CA GLN A 55 71.46 -20.06 21.27
C GLN A 55 72.32 -21.13 21.95
N THR A 56 73.44 -21.44 21.29
CA THR A 56 74.41 -22.47 21.70
C THR A 56 75.68 -21.83 22.21
N THR A 57 76.36 -22.44 23.18
CA THR A 57 77.79 -22.18 23.41
C THR A 57 78.51 -23.38 24.05
N LYS A 58 79.73 -23.64 23.58
CA LYS A 58 80.80 -24.39 24.26
C LYS A 58 82.08 -23.51 24.19
N PRO A 59 83.29 -23.91 24.63
CA PRO A 59 83.70 -23.59 26.00
C PRO A 59 85.10 -22.96 26.11
N ALA A 60 85.50 -22.71 27.37
CA ALA A 60 86.88 -22.67 27.89
C ALA A 60 87.70 -21.36 27.80
N VAL A 61 88.78 -21.37 28.62
CA VAL A 61 89.88 -20.41 28.77
C VAL A 61 89.62 -19.17 29.66
N ALA A 62 90.57 -18.94 30.58
CA ALA A 62 90.72 -17.82 31.52
C ALA A 62 92.13 -17.20 31.30
N PRO A 63 92.79 -16.43 32.19
CA PRO A 63 92.37 -15.72 33.41
C PRO A 63 92.83 -14.24 33.46
N LYS A 64 92.52 -13.51 34.56
CA LYS A 64 93.41 -12.61 35.35
C LYS A 64 92.59 -11.92 36.48
N GLU A 65 93.07 -11.81 37.74
CA GLU A 65 94.11 -10.91 38.31
C GLU A 65 93.61 -9.44 38.39
N LYS A 66 93.74 -8.64 39.47
CA LYS A 66 94.61 -8.65 40.67
C LYS A 66 93.92 -8.02 41.90
N VAL A 67 94.41 -8.32 43.11
CA VAL A 67 94.91 -7.30 44.06
C VAL A 67 96.24 -7.81 44.61
N HIS A 68 97.22 -6.93 44.86
CA HIS A 68 98.57 -7.30 45.29
C HIS A 68 98.82 -7.08 46.78
N LEU A 69 99.48 -8.05 47.42
CA LEU A 69 100.48 -7.90 48.49
C LEU A 69 101.20 -9.27 48.62
N GLY A 70 102.51 -9.40 48.74
CA GLY A 70 103.63 -8.48 48.57
C GLY A 70 104.93 -9.23 48.90
N ARG A 71 105.87 -9.37 47.96
CA ARG A 71 107.13 -10.11 48.19
C ARG A 71 108.17 -9.18 48.81
N GLN A 72 108.52 -9.39 50.07
CA GLN A 72 109.73 -8.83 50.68
C GLN A 72 110.55 -9.98 51.27
N GLU A 73 111.81 -10.09 50.86
CA GLU A 73 112.81 -10.89 51.55
C GLU A 73 113.27 -10.09 52.77
N GLU A 74 113.04 -10.61 53.97
CA GLU A 74 113.66 -10.07 55.17
C GLU A 74 114.16 -11.20 56.07
N ASN A 75 115.48 -11.36 56.10
CA ASN A 75 116.17 -12.46 56.76
C ASN A 75 116.31 -12.16 58.26
N SER A 76 115.24 -12.38 59.03
CA SER A 76 115.17 -12.10 60.46
C SER A 76 115.00 -13.37 61.30
N LYS A 77 115.85 -13.56 62.31
CA LYS A 77 115.83 -14.70 63.23
C LYS A 77 114.51 -14.73 64.02
N LEU A 78 113.75 -15.81 63.88
CA LEU A 78 112.69 -16.21 64.80
C LEU A 78 112.98 -17.63 65.32
N PRO A 79 112.56 -17.96 66.56
CA PRO A 79 113.18 -19.05 67.32
C PRO A 79 112.79 -20.43 66.80
N SER A 80 113.78 -21.27 66.52
CA SER A 80 113.59 -22.71 66.47
C SER A 80 113.22 -23.19 67.87
N GLU A 81 112.05 -23.80 68.02
CA GLU A 81 111.60 -24.37 69.29
C GLU A 81 112.37 -25.68 69.53
N VAL A 82 113.45 -25.59 70.31
CA VAL A 82 114.27 -26.72 70.73
C VAL A 82 113.67 -27.30 72.01
N ILE A 83 112.96 -28.41 71.86
CA ILE A 83 112.29 -29.10 72.96
C ILE A 83 113.22 -30.20 73.47
N ASN A 84 113.71 -30.07 74.71
CA ASN A 84 114.33 -31.21 75.42
C ASN A 84 113.23 -32.22 75.75
N VAL A 85 113.22 -33.35 75.04
CA VAL A 85 112.21 -34.41 75.25
C VAL A 85 112.65 -35.35 76.37
N SER A 86 113.95 -35.67 76.38
CA SER A 86 114.64 -36.51 77.35
C SER A 86 116.10 -36.02 77.48
N PRO A 87 116.81 -36.32 78.58
CA PRO A 87 118.25 -36.07 78.67
C PRO A 87 119.00 -36.66 77.45
N GLY A 88 119.91 -35.88 76.86
CA GLY A 88 120.64 -36.27 75.65
C GLY A 88 119.86 -36.20 74.32
N TYR A 89 118.56 -35.85 74.31
CA TYR A 89 117.74 -35.79 73.09
C TYR A 89 117.03 -34.44 72.90
N GLN A 90 117.46 -33.70 71.87
CA GLN A 90 116.85 -32.44 71.46
C GLN A 90 115.94 -32.66 70.24
N LEU A 91 114.69 -32.24 70.35
CA LEU A 91 113.72 -32.18 69.26
C LEU A 91 113.69 -30.76 68.70
N VAL A 92 114.01 -30.60 67.42
CA VAL A 92 113.88 -29.34 66.70
C VAL A 92 112.66 -29.43 65.79
N ARG A 93 111.65 -28.58 66.05
CA ARG A 93 110.40 -28.55 65.29
C ARG A 93 110.31 -27.30 64.43
N ASN A 94 110.36 -27.50 63.11
CA ASN A 94 110.01 -26.48 62.12
C ASN A 94 108.65 -26.79 61.47
N ARG A 95 108.10 -25.83 60.71
CA ARG A 95 106.76 -25.95 60.11
C ARG A 95 106.65 -27.04 59.03
N GLU A 96 107.77 -27.45 58.46
CA GLU A 96 107.88 -28.37 57.32
C GLU A 96 108.68 -29.64 57.63
N GLN A 97 109.44 -29.67 58.74
CA GLN A 97 110.26 -30.81 59.14
C GLN A 97 110.36 -30.91 60.67
N ILE A 98 110.40 -32.16 61.15
CA ILE A 98 110.66 -32.51 62.54
C ILE A 98 111.96 -33.33 62.55
N SER A 99 112.94 -32.93 63.37
CA SER A 99 114.18 -33.69 63.55
C SER A 99 114.48 -33.90 65.03
N VAL A 100 114.99 -35.09 65.37
CA VAL A 100 115.52 -35.42 66.69
C VAL A 100 117.03 -35.59 66.55
N THR A 101 117.78 -34.79 67.29
CA THR A 101 119.24 -34.86 67.35
C THR A 101 119.69 -35.37 68.71
N LEU A 102 120.57 -36.37 68.70
CA LEU A 102 121.29 -36.85 69.88
C LEU A 102 122.38 -35.83 70.23
N GLY A 103 122.49 -35.45 71.51
CA GLY A 103 123.50 -34.50 71.98
C GLY A 103 124.89 -35.14 72.14
N ASP A 104 125.96 -34.38 71.86
CA ASP A 104 127.36 -34.81 71.97
C ASP A 104 127.76 -35.25 73.39
N GLU A 105 126.98 -34.84 74.41
CA GLU A 105 127.05 -35.33 75.80
C GLU A 105 127.08 -36.87 75.89
N MET A 106 126.40 -37.56 74.96
CA MET A 106 126.34 -39.03 74.88
C MET A 106 127.66 -39.67 74.40
N PHE A 107 128.61 -38.88 73.89
CA PHE A 107 129.91 -39.34 73.38
C PHE A 107 131.10 -38.90 74.24
N THR A 108 130.91 -38.05 75.25
CA THR A 108 131.98 -37.66 76.19
C THR A 108 132.30 -38.78 77.17
N LYS A 109 133.43 -39.47 76.96
CA LYS A 109 133.99 -40.45 77.91
C LYS A 109 134.21 -39.83 79.31
N PRO A 110 133.55 -40.33 80.36
CA PRO A 110 133.86 -39.92 81.73
C PRO A 110 135.29 -40.35 82.10
N LYS A 111 136.03 -39.47 82.78
CA LYS A 111 137.34 -39.81 83.36
C LYS A 111 137.16 -40.52 84.69
N GLN A 112 138.11 -41.39 85.05
CA GLN A 112 138.18 -41.97 86.39
C GLN A 112 138.27 -40.87 87.46
N LEU A 113 137.62 -41.13 88.59
CA LEU A 113 137.88 -40.41 89.84
C LEU A 113 137.66 -41.39 90.99
N ASP A 114 138.76 -41.90 91.53
CA ASP A 114 138.75 -42.90 92.59
C ASP A 114 138.21 -42.31 93.90
N SER A 115 137.42 -43.09 94.63
CA SER A 115 137.00 -42.78 96.01
C SER A 115 136.92 -44.07 96.83
N ASP A 116 138.10 -44.67 97.02
CA ASP A 116 138.31 -45.80 97.91
C ASP A 116 138.21 -45.35 99.37
N ILE A 117 137.17 -45.80 100.09
CA ILE A 117 137.06 -45.67 101.54
C ILE A 117 136.62 -47.01 102.12
N LEU A 118 137.57 -47.69 102.78
CA LEU A 118 137.28 -48.87 103.58
C LEU A 118 136.39 -48.51 104.77
N SER A 119 135.26 -49.20 104.91
CA SER A 119 134.74 -49.54 106.25
C SER A 119 134.87 -51.06 106.41
N LYS A 120 135.80 -51.47 107.29
CA LYS A 120 136.19 -52.87 107.46
C LYS A 120 135.28 -53.54 108.49
N ASP A 121 134.19 -54.12 108.03
CA ASP A 121 133.41 -55.07 108.82
C ASP A 121 132.94 -56.26 107.96
N THR A 122 132.89 -57.45 108.54
CA THR A 122 132.85 -58.71 107.79
C THR A 122 131.44 -59.15 107.42
N PHE A 123 130.81 -58.47 106.47
CA PHE A 123 129.53 -58.86 105.88
C PHE A 123 129.73 -59.63 104.56
N SER A 124 129.07 -60.78 104.45
CA SER A 124 129.25 -61.70 103.32
C SER A 124 128.76 -61.10 102.01
N ARG A 125 129.60 -61.19 100.96
CA ARG A 125 129.31 -60.83 99.56
C ARG A 125 127.95 -61.35 99.07
N THR A 126 127.49 -62.48 99.60
CA THR A 126 126.18 -63.09 99.33
C THR A 126 125.00 -62.18 99.67
N GLY A 127 125.03 -61.43 100.78
CA GLY A 127 123.88 -60.64 101.24
C GLY A 127 123.54 -59.51 100.28
N ILE A 128 124.56 -58.76 99.84
CA ILE A 128 124.43 -57.68 98.84
C ILE A 128 123.92 -58.23 97.49
N ILE A 129 124.28 -59.47 97.14
CA ILE A 129 123.77 -60.12 95.94
C ILE A 129 122.27 -60.44 96.10
N SER A 130 121.85 -60.99 97.24
CA SER A 130 120.44 -61.31 97.50
C SER A 130 119.56 -60.05 97.59
N ASP A 131 120.00 -58.96 98.22
CA ASP A 131 119.30 -57.66 98.20
C ASP A 131 119.08 -57.15 96.75
N LEU A 132 120.08 -57.34 95.88
CA LEU A 132 119.99 -56.95 94.47
C LEU A 132 119.10 -57.91 93.65
N GLU A 133 119.13 -59.22 93.95
CA GLU A 133 118.23 -60.22 93.35
C GLU A 133 116.77 -59.98 93.77
N GLU A 134 116.52 -59.58 95.01
CA GLU A 134 115.20 -59.17 95.52
C GLU A 134 114.73 -57.87 94.86
N GLN A 135 115.56 -56.83 94.82
CA GLN A 135 115.23 -55.57 94.11
C GLN A 135 114.97 -55.78 92.61
N ILE A 136 115.74 -56.65 91.93
CA ILE A 136 115.48 -57.02 90.54
C ILE A 136 114.14 -57.76 90.40
N SER A 137 113.80 -58.62 91.37
CA SER A 137 112.53 -59.35 91.40
C SER A 137 111.33 -58.42 91.65
N GLU A 138 111.43 -57.49 92.60
CA GLU A 138 110.42 -56.46 92.87
C GLU A 138 110.22 -55.54 91.66
N LEU A 139 111.31 -55.01 91.10
CA LEU A 139 111.26 -54.15 89.89
C LEU A 139 110.66 -54.90 88.70
N THR A 140 110.99 -56.19 88.53
CA THR A 140 110.38 -57.03 87.48
C THR A 140 108.88 -57.19 87.72
N ALA A 141 108.45 -57.50 88.95
CA ALA A 141 107.03 -57.63 89.30
C ALA A 141 106.25 -56.31 89.10
N ILE A 142 106.87 -55.16 89.44
CA ILE A 142 106.30 -53.82 89.20
C ILE A 142 106.19 -53.53 87.70
N ILE A 143 107.23 -53.82 86.90
CA ILE A 143 107.23 -53.63 85.45
C ILE A 143 106.18 -54.53 84.79
N GLU A 144 106.08 -55.80 85.17
CA GLU A 144 105.02 -56.69 84.70
C GLU A 144 103.64 -56.18 85.07
N GLN A 145 103.44 -55.72 86.31
CA GLN A 145 102.15 -55.22 86.76
C GLN A 145 101.75 -53.95 86.00
N MET A 146 102.67 -53.00 85.84
CA MET A 146 102.47 -51.81 85.01
C MET A 146 102.15 -52.17 83.55
N ASN A 147 102.77 -53.21 82.99
CA ASN A 147 102.45 -53.71 81.65
C ASN A 147 101.04 -54.33 81.58
N ARG A 148 100.64 -55.14 82.58
CA ARG A 148 99.27 -55.69 82.69
C ARG A 148 98.22 -54.58 82.79
N ASP A 149 98.47 -53.58 83.64
CA ASP A 149 97.55 -52.47 83.86
C ASP A 149 97.50 -51.51 82.66
N HIS A 150 98.62 -51.28 81.97
CA HIS A 150 98.65 -50.52 80.72
C HIS A 150 97.84 -51.22 79.62
N GLN A 151 98.02 -52.53 79.43
CA GLN A 151 97.24 -53.32 78.46
C GLN A 151 95.74 -53.33 78.82
N SER A 152 95.42 -53.43 80.12
CA SER A 152 94.04 -53.35 80.62
C SER A 152 93.40 -51.97 80.33
N ALA A 153 94.10 -50.88 80.64
CA ALA A 153 93.66 -49.52 80.38
C ALA A 153 93.53 -49.21 78.88
N GLN A 154 94.49 -49.67 78.06
CA GLN A 154 94.44 -49.54 76.60
C GLN A 154 93.22 -50.28 76.01
N LYS A 155 92.94 -51.51 76.49
CA LYS A 155 91.79 -52.30 76.06
C LYS A 155 90.46 -51.68 76.52
N LEU A 156 90.39 -51.16 77.75
CA LEU A 156 89.23 -50.43 78.26
C LEU A 156 88.96 -49.17 77.43
N LEU A 157 90.00 -48.40 77.10
CA LEU A 157 89.91 -47.21 76.26
C LEU A 157 89.47 -47.55 74.84
N SER A 158 90.00 -48.61 74.23
CA SER A 158 89.52 -49.10 72.92
C SER A 158 88.03 -49.42 72.97
N ASN A 159 87.60 -50.25 73.93
CA ASN A 159 86.19 -50.62 74.08
C ASN A 159 85.28 -49.39 74.27
N GLN A 160 85.72 -48.38 75.04
CA GLN A 160 84.99 -47.12 75.21
C GLN A 160 84.91 -46.31 73.92
N MET A 161 86.00 -46.23 73.15
CA MET A 161 86.02 -45.55 71.85
C MET A 161 85.14 -46.26 70.82
N ASP A 162 85.18 -47.59 70.77
CA ASP A 162 84.33 -48.42 69.92
C ASP A 162 82.84 -48.25 70.29
N GLN A 163 82.51 -48.21 71.58
CA GLN A 163 81.17 -47.88 72.07
C GLN A 163 80.74 -46.48 71.64
N ARG A 164 81.58 -45.45 71.80
CA ARG A 164 81.26 -44.08 71.36
C ARG A 164 81.05 -43.98 69.85
N CYS A 165 81.85 -44.70 69.06
CA CYS A 165 81.65 -44.81 67.62
C CYS A 165 80.32 -45.48 67.25
N ALA A 166 79.92 -46.53 67.97
CA ALA A 166 78.63 -47.19 67.78
C ALA A 166 77.44 -46.29 68.17
N GLU A 167 77.49 -45.65 69.35
CA GLU A 167 76.50 -44.67 69.82
C GLU A 167 76.32 -43.51 68.81
N LEU A 168 77.43 -42.91 68.37
CA LEU A 168 77.41 -41.81 67.41
C LEU A 168 76.82 -42.26 66.07
N LYS A 169 77.22 -43.42 65.54
CA LYS A 169 76.66 -43.97 64.30
C LYS A 169 75.16 -44.25 64.42
N GLN A 170 74.72 -44.86 65.52
CA GLN A 170 73.30 -45.17 65.76
C GLN A 170 72.47 -43.88 65.86
N SER A 171 72.96 -42.85 66.55
CA SER A 171 72.29 -41.55 66.66
C SER A 171 72.20 -40.83 65.32
N PHE A 172 73.27 -40.81 64.51
CA PHE A 172 73.26 -40.25 63.16
C PHE A 172 72.27 -40.97 62.24
N GLU A 173 72.23 -42.32 62.28
CA GLU A 173 71.25 -43.07 61.52
C GLU A 173 69.80 -42.81 62.00
N ALA A 174 69.57 -42.62 63.30
CA ALA A 174 68.26 -42.28 63.84
C ALA A 174 67.79 -40.90 63.36
N VAL A 175 68.61 -39.86 63.51
CA VAL A 175 68.33 -38.49 63.04
C VAL A 175 68.11 -38.46 61.52
N ASN A 176 68.91 -39.20 60.75
CA ASN A 176 68.77 -39.30 59.30
C ASN A 176 67.45 -40.01 58.88
N ARG A 177 67.03 -41.05 59.61
CA ARG A 177 65.71 -41.69 59.43
C ARG A 177 64.56 -40.74 59.77
N GLU A 178 64.69 -39.95 60.84
CA GLU A 178 63.67 -38.99 61.27
C GLU A 178 63.54 -37.81 60.30
N LEU A 179 64.65 -37.17 59.92
CA LEU A 179 64.69 -36.10 58.93
C LEU A 179 64.04 -36.53 57.59
N LYS A 180 64.30 -37.77 57.14
CA LYS A 180 63.66 -38.33 55.93
C LYS A 180 62.16 -38.56 56.10
N LYS A 181 61.68 -38.92 57.31
CA LYS A 181 60.24 -39.00 57.60
C LYS A 181 59.59 -37.62 57.62
N ALA A 182 60.21 -36.65 58.29
CA ALA A 182 59.74 -35.27 58.39
C ALA A 182 59.62 -34.63 56.98
N HIS A 183 60.69 -34.67 56.19
CA HIS A 183 60.69 -34.16 54.82
C HIS A 183 59.63 -34.84 53.92
N LYS A 184 59.44 -36.16 54.02
CA LYS A 184 58.36 -36.86 53.30
C LYS A 184 56.96 -36.38 53.73
N LEU A 185 56.77 -36.11 55.02
CA LEU A 185 55.50 -35.64 55.58
C LEU A 185 55.22 -34.16 55.21
N GLU A 186 56.25 -33.31 55.16
CA GLU A 186 56.15 -31.94 54.68
C GLU A 186 55.86 -31.86 53.19
N LEU A 187 56.55 -32.66 52.35
CA LEU A 187 56.22 -32.78 50.93
C LEU A 187 54.78 -33.27 50.72
N GLY A 188 54.32 -34.25 51.49
CA GLY A 188 52.93 -34.73 51.40
C GLY A 188 51.89 -33.68 51.82
N LYS A 189 52.17 -32.89 52.87
CA LYS A 189 51.33 -31.73 53.26
C LYS A 189 51.29 -30.67 52.15
N LEU A 190 52.45 -30.33 51.61
CA LEU A 190 52.59 -29.31 50.55
C LEU A 190 51.86 -29.75 49.27
N GLU A 191 52.08 -30.98 48.82
CA GLU A 191 51.40 -31.58 47.66
C GLU A 191 49.87 -31.57 47.84
N ASN A 192 49.36 -31.91 49.02
CA ASN A 192 47.93 -31.85 49.32
C ASN A 192 47.40 -30.40 49.32
N SER A 193 48.11 -29.46 49.92
CA SER A 193 47.70 -28.04 49.91
C SER A 193 47.63 -27.46 48.49
N TYR A 194 48.56 -27.84 47.60
CA TYR A 194 48.51 -27.46 46.18
C TYR A 194 47.33 -28.12 45.44
N LYS A 195 47.01 -29.39 45.73
CA LYS A 195 45.82 -30.07 45.16
C LYS A 195 44.52 -29.41 45.61
N GLU A 196 44.43 -29.00 46.88
CA GLU A 196 43.27 -28.32 47.46
C GLU A 196 43.10 -26.91 46.87
N ALA A 197 44.18 -26.12 46.83
CA ALA A 197 44.18 -24.80 46.19
C ALA A 197 43.79 -24.88 44.71
N LEU A 198 44.38 -25.80 43.94
CA LEU A 198 44.06 -26.01 42.52
C LEU A 198 42.60 -26.47 42.32
N LYS A 199 42.01 -27.21 43.25
CA LYS A 199 40.58 -27.59 43.22
C LYS A 199 39.68 -26.40 43.53
N ALA A 200 40.04 -25.58 44.51
CA ALA A 200 39.33 -24.35 44.86
C ALA A 200 39.36 -23.33 43.71
N GLU A 201 40.53 -23.08 43.12
CA GLU A 201 40.67 -22.19 41.97
C GLU A 201 39.86 -22.68 40.75
N LYS A 202 39.93 -23.97 40.41
CA LYS A 202 39.12 -24.55 39.33
C LYS A 202 37.62 -24.40 39.57
N SER A 203 37.14 -24.56 40.80
CA SER A 203 35.72 -24.38 41.12
C SER A 203 35.31 -22.89 41.08
N ALA A 204 36.16 -21.96 41.52
CA ALA A 204 35.91 -20.52 41.41
C ALA A 204 35.87 -20.05 39.94
N VAL A 205 36.80 -20.52 39.10
CA VAL A 205 36.80 -20.22 37.65
C VAL A 205 35.58 -20.81 36.95
N GLN A 206 35.18 -22.05 37.30
CA GLN A 206 33.97 -22.69 36.77
C GLN A 206 32.70 -21.92 37.18
N GLN A 207 32.56 -21.53 38.46
CA GLN A 207 31.44 -20.73 38.93
C GLN A 207 31.36 -19.40 38.17
N LYS A 208 32.48 -18.69 38.02
CA LYS A 208 32.52 -17.42 37.28
C LYS A 208 32.15 -17.59 35.81
N LEU A 209 32.54 -18.70 35.17
CA LEU A 209 32.14 -19.02 33.80
C LEU A 209 30.61 -19.24 33.69
N GLU A 210 30.00 -19.90 34.68
CA GLU A 210 28.55 -20.08 34.75
C GLU A 210 27.79 -18.78 35.05
N GLU A 211 28.36 -17.88 35.84
CA GLU A 211 27.84 -16.52 36.09
C GLU A 211 27.85 -15.67 34.82
N MET A 212 29.01 -15.55 34.15
CA MET A 212 29.12 -14.89 32.84
C MET A 212 28.19 -15.52 31.79
N GLY A 213 27.98 -16.84 31.84
CA GLY A 213 27.04 -17.55 30.96
C GLY A 213 25.56 -17.19 31.22
N LYS A 214 25.18 -16.95 32.48
CA LYS A 214 23.85 -16.46 32.87
C LYS A 214 23.65 -15.00 32.41
N GLU A 215 24.65 -14.14 32.63
CA GLU A 215 24.64 -12.74 32.17
C GLU A 215 24.52 -12.63 30.64
N TYR A 216 25.34 -13.39 29.90
CA TYR A 216 25.25 -13.45 28.44
C TYR A 216 23.87 -13.91 27.96
N LYS A 217 23.27 -14.92 28.60
CA LYS A 217 21.93 -15.39 28.27
C LYS A 217 20.87 -14.32 28.58
N TYR A 218 20.98 -13.62 29.71
CA TYR A 218 20.08 -12.51 30.07
C TYR A 218 20.17 -11.37 29.05
N LEU A 219 21.39 -10.92 28.72
CA LEU A 219 21.63 -9.86 27.75
C LEU A 219 21.12 -10.25 26.35
N LYS A 220 21.37 -11.49 25.91
CA LYS A 220 20.83 -12.03 24.65
C LYS A 220 19.30 -12.02 24.63
N ASN A 221 18.65 -12.43 25.72
CA ASN A 221 17.19 -12.38 25.84
C ASN A 221 16.68 -10.92 25.79
N MET A 222 17.38 -9.99 26.43
CA MET A 222 17.03 -8.56 26.40
C MET A 222 17.15 -7.97 24.99
N PHE A 223 18.20 -8.33 24.24
CA PHE A 223 18.34 -7.96 22.83
C PHE A 223 17.21 -8.53 21.96
N HIS A 224 16.77 -9.77 22.20
CA HIS A 224 15.62 -10.33 21.49
C HIS A 224 14.32 -9.59 21.84
N MET A 225 14.02 -9.33 23.12
CA MET A 225 12.82 -8.56 23.50
C MET A 225 12.82 -7.14 22.91
N TYR A 226 13.98 -6.48 22.83
CA TYR A 226 14.11 -5.17 22.17
C TYR A 226 13.95 -5.26 20.65
N GLN A 227 14.50 -6.30 20.02
CA GLN A 227 14.30 -6.58 18.60
C GLN A 227 12.82 -6.81 18.29
N ASP A 228 12.16 -7.69 19.04
CA ASP A 228 10.76 -8.06 18.85
C ASP A 228 9.87 -6.83 19.08
N SER A 229 10.10 -6.05 20.14
CA SER A 229 9.40 -4.79 20.40
C SER A 229 9.54 -3.75 19.28
N ILE A 230 10.67 -3.72 18.55
CA ILE A 230 10.83 -2.86 17.37
C ILE A 230 10.02 -3.40 16.18
N HIS A 231 10.00 -4.72 15.97
CA HIS A 231 9.23 -5.33 14.87
C HIS A 231 7.73 -5.09 15.09
N ASP A 232 7.25 -5.31 16.31
CA ASP A 232 5.87 -5.04 16.71
C ASP A 232 5.53 -3.56 16.53
N GLU A 233 6.33 -2.62 17.07
CA GLU A 233 6.06 -1.18 16.93
C GLU A 233 6.02 -0.72 15.45
N MET A 234 6.88 -1.30 14.61
CA MET A 234 6.94 -0.98 13.18
C MET A 234 5.76 -1.57 12.40
N GLU A 235 5.35 -2.82 12.67
CA GLU A 235 4.17 -3.43 12.04
C GLU A 235 2.89 -2.73 12.48
N ASP A 236 2.82 -2.30 13.74
CA ASP A 236 1.70 -1.58 14.33
C ASP A 236 1.60 -0.14 13.76
N LYS A 237 2.74 0.53 13.50
CA LYS A 237 2.81 1.79 12.75
C LYS A 237 2.40 1.61 11.27
N TRP A 238 2.87 0.55 10.63
CA TRP A 238 2.56 0.23 9.23
C TRP A 238 1.07 -0.09 9.03
N SER A 239 0.51 -0.93 9.91
CA SER A 239 -0.90 -1.31 9.92
C SER A 239 -1.82 -0.10 10.17
N ARG A 240 -1.45 0.80 11.11
CA ARG A 240 -2.16 2.08 11.29
C ARG A 240 -2.12 2.94 10.04
N ARG A 241 -0.95 3.17 9.45
CA ARG A 241 -0.80 4.00 8.23
C ARG A 241 -1.58 3.44 7.03
N LYS A 242 -1.62 2.11 6.88
CA LYS A 242 -2.41 1.41 5.86
C LYS A 242 -3.92 1.61 6.09
N ALA A 243 -4.39 1.48 7.32
CA ALA A 243 -5.80 1.69 7.69
C ALA A 243 -6.24 3.17 7.59
N GLU A 244 -5.32 4.12 7.77
CA GLU A 244 -5.54 5.54 7.47
C GLU A 244 -5.73 5.75 5.96
N TRP A 245 -4.81 5.25 5.13
CA TRP A 245 -4.92 5.36 3.66
C TRP A 245 -6.20 4.73 3.10
N GLU A 246 -6.65 3.59 3.63
CA GLU A 246 -7.91 2.96 3.21
C GLU A 246 -9.13 3.83 3.56
N LYS A 247 -9.12 4.51 4.71
CA LYS A 247 -10.16 5.47 5.10
C LYS A 247 -10.13 6.71 4.23
N ASP A 248 -8.95 7.30 4.00
CA ASP A 248 -8.78 8.50 3.17
C ASP A 248 -9.23 8.24 1.72
N GLU A 249 -8.84 7.09 1.15
CA GLU A 249 -9.23 6.68 -0.20
C GLU A 249 -10.76 6.43 -0.30
N LYS A 250 -11.37 5.86 0.74
CA LYS A 250 -12.84 5.70 0.82
C LYS A 250 -13.55 7.06 0.93
N LEU A 251 -13.04 7.97 1.76
CA LEU A 251 -13.60 9.31 1.94
C LEU A 251 -13.52 10.16 0.67
N GLU A 252 -12.41 10.11 -0.07
CA GLU A 252 -12.30 10.84 -1.34
C GLU A 252 -13.22 10.24 -2.43
N ARG A 253 -13.37 8.90 -2.50
CA ARG A 253 -14.38 8.26 -3.36
C ARG A 253 -15.79 8.74 -3.01
N GLU A 254 -16.17 8.74 -1.74
CA GLU A 254 -17.49 9.18 -1.27
C GLU A 254 -17.73 10.66 -1.59
N LYS A 255 -16.74 11.52 -1.34
CA LYS A 255 -16.74 12.96 -1.69
C LYS A 255 -16.90 13.20 -3.20
N ILE A 256 -16.26 12.39 -4.05
CA ILE A 256 -16.45 12.44 -5.51
C ILE A 256 -17.87 12.02 -5.90
N LEU A 257 -18.40 10.92 -5.33
CA LEU A 257 -19.75 10.44 -5.59
C LEU A 257 -20.82 11.44 -5.12
N LEU A 258 -20.66 12.05 -3.94
CA LEU A 258 -21.54 13.12 -3.45
C LEU A 258 -21.50 14.34 -4.37
N ARG A 259 -20.32 14.73 -4.87
CA ARG A 259 -20.17 15.84 -5.83
C ARG A 259 -20.80 15.53 -7.20
N GLN A 260 -20.79 14.27 -7.64
CA GLN A 260 -21.50 13.82 -8.84
C GLN A 260 -23.02 13.80 -8.61
N LYS A 261 -23.49 13.21 -7.51
CA LYS A 261 -24.91 13.18 -7.11
C LYS A 261 -25.49 14.58 -7.05
N TYR A 262 -24.85 15.52 -6.35
CA TYR A 262 -25.31 16.91 -6.25
C TYR A 262 -25.41 17.61 -7.61
N LYS A 263 -24.43 17.42 -8.51
CA LYS A 263 -24.49 17.94 -9.89
C LYS A 263 -25.66 17.35 -10.69
N MET A 264 -25.95 16.07 -10.51
CA MET A 264 -27.04 15.38 -11.21
C MET A 264 -28.40 15.82 -10.67
N THR A 265 -28.59 15.87 -9.35
CA THR A 265 -29.81 16.38 -8.71
C THR A 265 -30.09 17.82 -9.11
N LYS A 266 -29.10 18.73 -9.06
CA LYS A 266 -29.30 20.12 -9.46
C LYS A 266 -29.65 20.28 -10.94
N LYS A 267 -29.09 19.44 -11.83
CA LYS A 267 -29.49 19.41 -13.25
C LYS A 267 -30.94 18.99 -13.41
N PHE A 268 -31.33 17.86 -12.81
CA PHE A 268 -32.69 17.36 -12.87
C PHE A 268 -33.72 18.34 -12.30
N GLU A 269 -33.37 19.02 -11.20
CA GLU A 269 -34.19 20.07 -10.58
C GLU A 269 -34.40 21.27 -11.53
N GLN A 270 -33.32 21.75 -12.16
CA GLN A 270 -33.41 22.82 -13.17
C GLN A 270 -34.19 22.38 -14.42
N GLU A 271 -33.90 21.19 -14.96
CA GLU A 271 -34.57 20.61 -16.13
C GLU A 271 -36.09 20.45 -15.86
N SER A 272 -36.46 20.00 -14.66
CA SER A 272 -37.87 19.90 -14.22
C SER A 272 -38.54 21.25 -14.02
N GLU A 273 -37.85 22.27 -13.49
CA GLU A 273 -38.39 23.63 -13.37
C GLU A 273 -38.58 24.29 -14.74
N GLU A 274 -37.64 24.08 -15.67
CA GLU A 274 -37.75 24.53 -17.06
C GLU A 274 -38.89 23.84 -17.82
N GLU A 275 -39.09 22.53 -17.64
CA GLU A 275 -40.24 21.81 -18.21
C GLU A 275 -41.57 22.27 -17.61
N LYS A 276 -41.65 22.42 -16.29
CA LYS A 276 -42.82 22.96 -15.59
C LYS A 276 -43.18 24.36 -16.07
N LYS A 277 -42.17 25.21 -16.31
CA LYS A 277 -42.33 26.53 -16.89
C LYS A 277 -42.89 26.47 -18.32
N LYS A 278 -42.28 25.67 -19.21
CA LYS A 278 -42.75 25.47 -20.60
C LYS A 278 -44.18 24.94 -20.65
N LEU A 279 -44.53 24.01 -19.75
CA LEU A 279 -45.90 23.47 -19.61
C LEU A 279 -46.89 24.55 -19.16
N ASN A 280 -46.52 25.38 -18.19
CA ASN A 280 -47.37 26.48 -17.71
C ASN A 280 -47.55 27.58 -18.78
N GLU A 281 -46.49 27.93 -19.51
CA GLU A 281 -46.54 28.87 -20.64
C GLU A 281 -47.44 28.34 -21.77
N SER A 282 -47.28 27.07 -22.14
CA SER A 282 -48.14 26.38 -23.12
C SER A 282 -49.61 26.32 -22.68
N TYR A 283 -49.87 25.94 -21.42
CA TYR A 283 -51.21 25.92 -20.84
C TYR A 283 -51.86 27.31 -20.84
N SER A 284 -51.11 28.35 -20.48
CA SER A 284 -51.59 29.74 -20.49
C SER A 284 -51.94 30.19 -21.91
N ALA A 285 -51.07 29.92 -22.88
CA ALA A 285 -51.32 30.27 -24.29
C ALA A 285 -52.54 29.52 -24.88
N VAL A 286 -52.73 28.24 -24.54
CA VAL A 286 -53.92 27.47 -24.95
C VAL A 286 -55.18 28.02 -24.29
N PHE A 287 -55.11 28.42 -23.01
CA PHE A 287 -56.23 29.03 -22.30
C PHE A 287 -56.61 30.41 -22.88
N GLU A 288 -55.63 31.26 -23.16
CA GLU A 288 -55.83 32.56 -23.83
C GLU A 288 -56.39 32.40 -25.26
N ASN A 289 -55.96 31.38 -26.00
CA ASN A 289 -56.55 31.04 -27.30
C ASN A 289 -58.01 30.63 -27.17
N PHE A 290 -58.35 29.74 -26.23
CA PHE A 290 -59.73 29.31 -25.98
C PHE A 290 -60.63 30.47 -25.52
N VAL A 291 -60.12 31.39 -24.70
CA VAL A 291 -60.86 32.60 -24.32
C VAL A 291 -61.16 33.48 -25.54
N ARG A 292 -60.17 33.70 -26.43
CA ARG A 292 -60.36 34.48 -27.66
C ARG A 292 -61.33 33.81 -28.64
N GLU A 293 -61.17 32.51 -28.90
CA GLU A 293 -62.06 31.73 -29.77
C GLU A 293 -63.51 31.78 -29.24
N LYS A 294 -63.71 31.64 -27.93
CA LYS A 294 -65.01 31.79 -27.29
C LYS A 294 -65.59 33.20 -27.47
N GLU A 295 -64.78 34.25 -27.31
CA GLU A 295 -65.23 35.63 -27.53
C GLU A 295 -65.58 35.91 -29.00
N GLU A 296 -64.81 35.38 -29.94
CA GLU A 296 -65.06 35.50 -31.38
C GLU A 296 -66.34 34.76 -31.78
N LEU A 297 -66.57 33.55 -31.26
CA LEU A 297 -67.79 32.78 -31.47
C LEU A 297 -69.03 33.45 -30.83
N MET A 298 -68.88 34.09 -29.66
CA MET A 298 -69.93 34.94 -29.08
C MET A 298 -70.27 36.14 -29.97
N LYS A 299 -69.27 36.88 -30.47
CA LYS A 299 -69.46 38.01 -31.39
C LYS A 299 -70.12 37.57 -32.70
N GLN A 300 -69.74 36.40 -33.23
CA GLN A 300 -70.39 35.82 -34.41
C GLN A 300 -71.85 35.47 -34.14
N HIS A 301 -72.16 34.80 -33.03
CA HIS A 301 -73.54 34.48 -32.64
C HIS A 301 -74.41 35.74 -32.45
N GLU A 302 -73.85 36.83 -31.91
CA GLU A 302 -74.53 38.12 -31.79
C GLU A 302 -74.83 38.74 -33.17
N ASN A 303 -73.86 38.73 -34.09
CA ASN A 303 -74.04 39.18 -35.48
C ASN A 303 -75.07 38.33 -36.23
N ASP A 304 -74.99 37.00 -36.16
CA ASP A 304 -75.94 36.08 -36.76
C ASP A 304 -77.35 36.33 -36.20
N THR A 305 -77.48 36.55 -34.89
CA THR A 305 -78.75 36.89 -34.22
C THR A 305 -79.34 38.22 -34.71
N LEU A 306 -78.51 39.19 -35.13
CA LEU A 306 -78.97 40.43 -35.75
C LEU A 306 -79.43 40.20 -37.19
N GLN A 307 -78.63 39.51 -38.01
CA GLN A 307 -79.01 39.17 -39.39
C GLN A 307 -80.31 38.34 -39.44
N LEU A 308 -80.51 37.41 -38.51
CA LEU A 308 -81.72 36.59 -38.41
C LEU A 308 -82.96 37.43 -37.97
N LYS A 309 -82.78 38.55 -37.28
CA LYS A 309 -83.86 39.52 -37.01
C LYS A 309 -84.18 40.37 -38.24
N GLU A 310 -83.17 40.77 -39.01
CA GLU A 310 -83.34 41.54 -40.24
C GLU A 310 -84.02 40.70 -41.33
N LEU A 311 -83.56 39.46 -41.55
CA LEU A 311 -84.18 38.51 -42.47
C LEU A 311 -85.62 38.14 -42.08
N LYS A 312 -85.96 38.16 -40.78
CA LYS A 312 -87.35 38.01 -40.33
C LYS A 312 -88.22 39.19 -40.74
N LYS A 313 -87.73 40.43 -40.57
CA LYS A 313 -88.45 41.63 -41.01
C LYS A 313 -88.62 41.71 -42.52
N THR A 314 -87.60 41.38 -43.30
CA THR A 314 -87.72 41.37 -44.77
C THR A 314 -88.64 40.26 -45.26
N LYS A 315 -88.65 39.09 -44.60
CA LYS A 315 -89.66 38.06 -44.85
C LYS A 315 -91.08 38.55 -44.53
N GLU A 316 -91.28 39.19 -43.38
CA GLU A 316 -92.56 39.74 -42.93
C GLU A 316 -93.11 40.77 -43.95
N ILE A 317 -92.28 41.71 -44.39
CA ILE A 317 -92.62 42.69 -45.45
C ILE A 317 -92.95 41.99 -46.78
N LEU A 318 -92.18 40.98 -47.19
CA LEU A 318 -92.45 40.23 -48.43
C LEU A 318 -93.73 39.39 -48.34
N GLU A 319 -94.10 38.89 -47.16
CA GLU A 319 -95.38 38.21 -46.94
C GLU A 319 -96.56 39.20 -46.95
N GLU A 320 -96.40 40.41 -46.40
CA GLU A 320 -97.37 41.51 -46.55
C GLU A 320 -97.54 41.95 -48.01
N GLU A 321 -96.45 42.17 -48.75
CA GLU A 321 -96.47 42.52 -50.17
C GLU A 321 -97.11 41.42 -51.03
N LEU A 322 -96.80 40.15 -50.76
CA LEU A 322 -97.39 39.00 -51.45
C LEU A 322 -98.90 38.90 -51.16
N GLN A 323 -99.32 39.12 -49.91
CA GLN A 323 -100.74 39.12 -49.52
C GLN A 323 -101.49 40.31 -50.17
N ALA A 324 -100.85 41.47 -50.29
CA ALA A 324 -101.40 42.62 -51.01
C ALA A 324 -101.55 42.33 -52.51
N GLN A 325 -100.53 41.73 -53.15
CA GLN A 325 -100.59 41.31 -54.56
C GLN A 325 -101.66 40.24 -54.80
N ALA A 326 -101.81 39.26 -53.90
CA ALA A 326 -102.88 38.27 -53.97
C ALA A 326 -104.28 38.92 -53.90
N THR A 327 -104.46 39.89 -52.98
CA THR A 327 -105.71 40.66 -52.85
C THR A 327 -106.01 41.48 -54.11
N ILE A 328 -104.97 42.09 -54.73
CA ILE A 328 -105.10 42.83 -55.99
C ILE A 328 -105.49 41.87 -57.14
N LEU A 329 -104.82 40.72 -57.26
CA LEU A 329 -105.14 39.69 -58.26
C LEU A 329 -106.56 39.15 -58.12
N GLU A 330 -107.00 38.88 -56.89
CA GLU A 330 -108.38 38.46 -56.60
C GLU A 330 -109.39 39.54 -57.02
N SER A 331 -109.13 40.82 -56.68
CA SER A 331 -109.98 41.93 -57.11
C SER A 331 -110.03 42.08 -58.64
N LEU A 332 -108.90 41.98 -59.33
CA LEU A 332 -108.83 42.02 -60.80
C LEU A 332 -109.59 40.85 -61.44
N ASN A 333 -109.48 39.65 -60.87
CA ASN A 333 -110.21 38.46 -61.34
C ASN A 333 -111.73 38.62 -61.15
N THR A 334 -112.19 39.18 -60.02
CA THR A 334 -113.62 39.49 -59.83
C THR A 334 -114.13 40.58 -60.79
N ASN A 335 -113.33 41.61 -61.06
CA ASN A 335 -113.66 42.66 -62.04
C ASN A 335 -113.70 42.12 -63.48
N LEU A 336 -112.76 41.25 -63.85
CA LEU A 336 -112.75 40.55 -65.15
C LEU A 336 -113.99 39.66 -65.30
N TYR A 337 -114.35 38.90 -64.27
CA TYR A 337 -115.57 38.09 -64.27
C TYR A 337 -116.84 38.95 -64.37
N HIS A 338 -116.90 40.08 -63.66
CA HIS A 338 -118.02 41.02 -63.72
C HIS A 338 -118.19 41.62 -65.12
N THR A 339 -117.13 42.19 -65.68
CA THR A 339 -117.14 42.78 -67.02
C THR A 339 -117.39 41.75 -68.12
N GLN A 340 -116.92 40.51 -67.97
CA GLN A 340 -117.27 39.40 -68.87
C GLN A 340 -118.78 39.08 -68.81
N MET A 341 -119.38 39.10 -67.61
CA MET A 341 -120.82 38.92 -67.43
C MET A 341 -121.64 40.09 -67.98
N GLU A 342 -121.15 41.33 -67.89
CA GLU A 342 -121.80 42.50 -68.52
C GLU A 342 -121.71 42.46 -70.04
N LEU A 343 -120.53 42.17 -70.59
CA LEU A 343 -120.34 41.98 -72.04
C LEU A 343 -121.24 40.87 -72.59
N GLN A 344 -121.46 39.80 -71.84
CA GLN A 344 -122.39 38.73 -72.22
C GLN A 344 -123.86 39.20 -72.19
N LYS A 345 -124.27 40.06 -71.24
CA LYS A 345 -125.61 40.69 -71.24
C LYS A 345 -125.78 41.59 -72.47
N GLU A 346 -124.84 42.49 -72.72
CA GLU A 346 -124.85 43.38 -73.89
C GLU A 346 -124.90 42.59 -75.19
N LYS A 347 -124.08 41.54 -75.33
CA LYS A 347 -124.12 40.64 -76.49
C LYS A 347 -125.50 40.00 -76.69
N THR A 348 -126.23 39.65 -75.61
CA THR A 348 -127.62 39.19 -75.75
C THR A 348 -128.61 40.32 -76.07
N MET A 349 -128.40 41.54 -75.59
CA MET A 349 -129.25 42.69 -75.92
C MET A 349 -129.09 43.11 -77.39
N VAL A 350 -127.84 43.27 -77.86
CA VAL A 350 -127.52 43.54 -79.27
C VAL A 350 -128.06 42.42 -80.17
N GLY A 351 -127.86 41.14 -79.82
CA GLY A 351 -128.40 40.02 -80.58
C GLY A 351 -129.94 39.92 -80.58
N ASN A 352 -130.63 40.55 -79.61
CA ASN A 352 -132.09 40.70 -79.63
C ASN A 352 -132.54 41.88 -80.48
N LEU A 353 -131.81 43.01 -80.43
CA LEU A 353 -132.03 44.17 -81.31
C LEU A 353 -131.79 43.82 -82.78
N GLU A 354 -130.74 43.07 -83.09
CA GLU A 354 -130.44 42.59 -84.44
C GLU A 354 -131.58 41.74 -85.01
N LYS A 355 -132.10 40.78 -84.23
CA LYS A 355 -133.29 39.98 -84.60
C LYS A 355 -134.54 40.84 -84.79
N MET A 356 -134.75 41.86 -83.94
CA MET A 356 -135.85 42.80 -84.08
C MET A 356 -135.72 43.60 -85.39
N TYR A 357 -134.52 44.09 -85.73
CA TYR A 357 -134.27 44.80 -86.99
C TYR A 357 -134.44 43.88 -88.20
N GLN A 358 -133.88 42.66 -88.20
CA GLN A 358 -134.10 41.68 -89.27
C GLN A 358 -135.59 41.36 -89.45
N SER A 359 -136.33 41.16 -88.35
CA SER A 359 -137.78 40.95 -88.40
C SER A 359 -138.55 42.17 -88.94
N LYS A 360 -138.12 43.39 -88.62
CA LYS A 360 -138.72 44.64 -89.15
C LYS A 360 -138.40 44.86 -90.62
N LEU A 361 -137.20 44.46 -91.07
CA LEU A 361 -136.76 44.54 -92.46
C LEU A 361 -137.59 43.56 -93.31
N ALA A 362 -137.74 42.30 -92.86
CA ALA A 362 -138.63 41.33 -93.52
C ALA A 362 -140.11 41.78 -93.52
N GLU A 363 -140.61 42.41 -92.44
CA GLU A 363 -141.95 42.99 -92.40
C GLU A 363 -142.13 44.13 -93.42
N ALA A 364 -141.08 44.89 -93.71
CA ALA A 364 -141.09 45.93 -94.74
C ALA A 364 -140.98 45.35 -96.15
N GLU A 365 -140.10 44.35 -96.37
CA GLU A 365 -139.94 43.65 -97.65
C GLU A 365 -141.25 43.02 -98.11
N GLU A 366 -141.96 42.26 -97.26
CA GLU A 366 -143.25 41.67 -97.62
C GLU A 366 -144.33 42.73 -97.88
N LYS A 367 -144.31 43.88 -97.19
CA LYS A 367 -145.21 45.01 -97.51
C LYS A 367 -144.92 45.62 -98.87
N TYR A 368 -143.65 45.87 -99.21
CA TYR A 368 -143.28 46.37 -100.54
C TYR A 368 -143.63 45.37 -101.63
N LYS A 369 -143.35 44.09 -101.41
CA LYS A 369 -143.67 42.97 -102.32
C LYS A 369 -145.18 42.85 -102.57
N HIS A 370 -146.01 42.95 -101.53
CA HIS A 370 -147.47 42.98 -101.66
C HIS A 370 -147.97 44.25 -102.38
N THR A 371 -147.36 45.42 -102.12
CA THR A 371 -147.67 46.67 -102.81
C THR A 371 -147.34 46.60 -104.31
N ILE A 372 -146.18 46.04 -104.66
CA ILE A 372 -145.75 45.78 -106.05
C ILE A 372 -146.73 44.83 -106.74
N GLN A 373 -147.20 43.80 -106.04
CA GLN A 373 -148.17 42.85 -106.57
C GLN A 373 -149.51 43.54 -106.91
N ILE A 374 -150.07 44.33 -105.99
CA ILE A 374 -151.31 45.10 -106.23
C ILE A 374 -151.13 46.04 -107.44
N LEU A 375 -150.04 46.80 -107.50
CA LEU A 375 -149.76 47.71 -108.62
C LEU A 375 -149.59 46.96 -109.96
N THR A 376 -149.10 45.72 -109.93
CA THR A 376 -148.99 44.88 -111.13
C THR A 376 -150.37 44.39 -111.60
N GLU A 377 -151.24 43.98 -110.68
CA GLU A 377 -152.62 43.56 -110.96
C GLU A 377 -153.46 44.73 -111.49
N GLU A 378 -153.31 45.94 -110.93
CA GLU A 378 -153.90 47.17 -111.45
C GLU A 378 -153.39 47.53 -112.85
N ASN A 379 -152.07 47.44 -113.11
CA ASN A 379 -151.49 47.72 -114.43
C ASN A 379 -152.04 46.77 -115.50
N ASN A 380 -152.23 45.50 -115.16
CA ASN A 380 -152.83 44.51 -116.05
C ASN A 380 -154.31 44.83 -116.33
N SER A 381 -155.13 45.14 -115.31
CA SER A 381 -156.54 45.51 -115.50
C SER A 381 -156.71 46.78 -116.34
N LEU A 382 -155.79 47.74 -116.23
CA LEU A 382 -155.76 48.95 -117.07
C LEU A 382 -155.42 48.64 -118.53
N ARG A 383 -154.51 47.69 -118.80
CA ARG A 383 -154.17 47.24 -120.16
C ARG A 383 -155.34 46.53 -120.85
N GLU A 384 -156.05 45.66 -120.14
CA GLU A 384 -157.25 44.99 -120.69
C GLU A 384 -158.37 45.98 -121.04
N LYS A 385 -158.64 46.96 -120.15
CA LYS A 385 -159.64 48.02 -120.39
C LYS A 385 -159.27 48.95 -121.55
N LEU A 386 -157.99 49.09 -121.87
CA LEU A 386 -157.52 49.83 -123.05
C LEU A 386 -157.72 49.04 -124.35
N ALA A 387 -157.55 47.72 -124.33
CA ALA A 387 -157.76 46.87 -125.51
C ALA A 387 -159.24 46.83 -125.92
N ALA A 388 -160.15 46.63 -124.96
CA ALA A 388 -161.58 46.44 -125.21
C ALA A 388 -162.33 47.67 -125.76
N LYS A 389 -161.69 48.84 -125.90
CA LYS A 389 -162.35 50.11 -126.26
C LYS A 389 -162.09 50.57 -127.71
N ASN A 390 -161.35 49.80 -128.51
CA ASN A 390 -160.79 50.27 -129.79
C ASN A 390 -161.45 49.71 -131.07
N GLU A 391 -162.46 48.82 -131.00
CA GLU A 391 -163.03 48.20 -132.22
C GLU A 391 -164.30 48.86 -132.80
N GLU A 392 -165.00 49.76 -132.09
CA GLU A 392 -166.38 50.16 -132.48
C GLU A 392 -166.50 51.45 -133.33
N THR A 393 -165.41 52.11 -133.76
CA THR A 393 -165.52 53.37 -134.55
C THR A 393 -164.45 53.58 -135.63
N ARG A 394 -164.90 53.66 -136.90
CA ARG A 394 -164.38 54.45 -138.07
C ARG A 394 -162.86 54.42 -138.38
N GLY A 395 -162.41 54.50 -139.63
CA GLY A 395 -163.06 54.92 -140.88
C GLY A 395 -162.37 56.17 -141.45
N ASP A 396 -161.83 56.03 -142.67
CA ASP A 396 -161.06 57.01 -143.48
C ASP A 396 -159.56 57.27 -143.17
N SER A 397 -158.75 57.07 -144.23
CA SER A 397 -157.51 57.78 -144.64
C SER A 397 -156.25 57.91 -143.75
N SER A 398 -155.25 57.09 -144.10
CA SER A 398 -153.95 57.50 -144.71
C SER A 398 -152.77 58.13 -143.91
N ALA A 399 -151.58 57.55 -144.17
CA ALA A 399 -150.23 58.15 -144.25
C ALA A 399 -149.34 58.42 -143.00
N ARG A 400 -148.28 57.59 -142.90
CA ARG A 400 -146.85 57.87 -142.55
C ARG A 400 -146.49 58.78 -141.36
N LEU A 401 -145.60 58.26 -140.50
CA LEU A 401 -144.16 58.58 -140.56
C LEU A 401 -143.29 57.54 -139.79
N THR A 402 -141.96 57.68 -139.84
CA THR A 402 -140.93 56.73 -139.37
C THR A 402 -139.85 57.42 -138.50
N SER A 403 -138.84 56.67 -138.02
CA SER A 403 -137.53 57.13 -137.45
C SER A 403 -137.45 57.26 -135.91
N ALA A 404 -136.33 56.98 -135.20
CA ALA A 404 -135.16 56.09 -135.38
C ALA A 404 -134.27 56.05 -134.09
N CYS A 405 -133.20 55.21 -134.13
CA CYS A 405 -131.94 55.26 -133.35
C CYS A 405 -131.90 54.97 -131.82
N GLU A 406 -131.29 53.81 -131.49
CA GLU A 406 -129.94 53.66 -130.89
C GLU A 406 -129.40 54.68 -129.86
N SER A 407 -128.83 54.17 -128.76
CA SER A 407 -127.39 54.35 -128.40
C SER A 407 -126.98 53.56 -127.14
N ASP A 408 -125.73 53.09 -127.11
CA ASP A 408 -125.01 52.68 -125.89
C ASP A 408 -124.43 53.89 -125.15
N ILE A 409 -124.05 53.75 -123.86
CA ILE A 409 -122.89 54.44 -123.25
C ILE A 409 -122.53 53.84 -121.86
N GLN A 410 -121.30 54.10 -121.42
CA GLN A 410 -120.64 53.55 -120.22
C GLN A 410 -120.26 54.68 -119.23
N GLU A 411 -119.97 54.30 -117.97
CA GLU A 411 -119.02 54.95 -117.03
C GLU A 411 -119.45 56.08 -116.04
N SER A 412 -119.29 55.76 -114.74
CA SER A 412 -118.77 56.61 -113.63
C SER A 412 -119.60 57.74 -112.97
N SER A 413 -119.64 57.72 -111.62
CA SER A 413 -119.17 58.81 -110.73
C SER A 413 -119.08 58.33 -109.26
N SER A 414 -118.77 59.21 -108.29
CA SER A 414 -118.23 58.85 -106.96
C SER A 414 -118.73 59.70 -105.76
N MET A 415 -118.18 59.44 -104.56
CA MET A 415 -118.38 60.14 -103.26
C MET A 415 -119.73 59.86 -102.56
N ASN A 416 -119.93 59.93 -101.22
CA ASN A 416 -119.10 59.93 -99.98
C ASN A 416 -120.09 59.58 -98.81
N GLU A 417 -119.77 59.30 -97.53
CA GLU A 417 -118.55 59.29 -96.69
C GLU A 417 -118.78 58.37 -95.45
N ALA A 418 -117.79 58.28 -94.54
CA ALA A 418 -117.80 57.68 -93.18
C ALA A 418 -117.89 56.14 -93.05
#